data_AF-A0A511YM29-F1
#
_entry.id   AF-A0A511YM29-F1
#
_cell.length_a   1.000
_cell.length_b   1.000
_cell.length_c   1.000
_cell.angle_alpha   90.00
_cell.angle_beta   90.00
_cell.angle_gamma   90.00
#
_symmetry.space_group_name_H-M   'P 1'
#
loop_
_entity.id
_entity.type
_entity.pdbx_description
1 polymer ?
#
loop_
_entity_poly.entity_id
_entity_poly.type
_entity_poly.pdbx_seq_one_letter_code
_entity_poly.pdbx_strand_id
1 'polypeptide(L)'
;MENKNIAKAVLFCLLAISQAAFSQVSLSRNKLIKDGQPYKASQYKEVFQNEQALMYYKKYRTNNTVSQIFGALGGGCMGYGLVKVLDGGEKLVSVDQYGVAHTEKTKNEGWSMVGIGAGLVAIAIPFAISSKKNLNKAIDTENGKEIAFQPYFKLENAGTGLALSYNF
;
A
#
# COMPACT_ATOMS: atom_id res chain seq x y z
N MET A 1 -25.54 47.83 -31.12
CA MET A 1 -25.68 46.37 -31.26
C MET A 1 -24.42 45.59 -30.83
N GLU A 2 -23.38 46.26 -30.33
CA GLU A 2 -22.03 45.69 -30.10
C GLU A 2 -21.90 44.95 -28.75
N ASN A 3 -22.56 45.45 -27.71
CA ASN A 3 -22.44 44.93 -26.34
C ASN A 3 -23.01 43.50 -26.16
N LYS A 4 -23.96 43.10 -27.01
CA LYS A 4 -24.60 41.78 -26.96
C LYS A 4 -23.67 40.65 -27.44
N ASN A 5 -22.68 40.97 -28.27
CA ASN A 5 -21.71 40.00 -28.79
C ASN A 5 -20.53 39.81 -27.84
N ILE A 6 -20.10 40.87 -27.15
CA ILE A 6 -19.05 40.81 -26.11
C ILE A 6 -19.52 39.95 -24.93
N ALA A 7 -20.76 40.15 -24.46
CA ALA A 7 -21.32 39.33 -23.38
C ALA A 7 -21.38 37.84 -23.73
N LYS A 8 -21.70 37.51 -24.99
CA LYS A 8 -21.70 36.12 -25.49
C LYS A 8 -20.29 35.54 -25.60
N ALA A 9 -19.31 36.34 -26.02
CA ALA A 9 -17.91 35.91 -26.07
C ALA A 9 -17.33 35.65 -24.67
N VAL A 10 -17.67 36.50 -23.69
CA VAL A 10 -17.29 36.31 -22.28
C VAL A 10 -17.96 35.06 -21.70
N LEU A 11 -19.24 34.82 -21.99
CA LEU A 11 -19.96 33.63 -21.55
C LEU A 11 -19.36 32.35 -22.17
N PHE A 12 -18.97 32.39 -23.44
CA PHE A 12 -18.33 31.28 -24.14
C PHE A 12 -16.94 30.97 -23.58
N CYS A 13 -16.13 32.00 -23.27
CA CYS A 13 -14.86 31.82 -22.58
C CYS A 13 -15.04 31.23 -21.18
N LEU A 14 -16.02 31.69 -20.39
CA LEU A 14 -16.32 31.12 -19.07
C LEU A 14 -16.74 29.65 -19.14
N LEU A 15 -17.55 29.28 -20.14
CA LEU A 15 -17.93 27.89 -20.39
C LEU A 15 -16.74 27.02 -20.80
N ALA A 16 -15.82 27.54 -21.63
CA ALA A 16 -14.61 26.82 -22.03
C ALA A 16 -13.65 26.57 -20.86
N ILE A 17 -13.52 27.51 -19.92
CA ILE A 17 -12.65 27.37 -18.74
C ILE A 17 -13.20 26.32 -17.76
N SER A 18 -14.53 26.12 -17.70
CA SER A 18 -15.15 25.09 -16.84
C SER A 18 -14.85 23.65 -17.24
N GLN A 19 -14.43 23.41 -18.49
CA GLN A 19 -14.02 22.09 -19.00
C GLN A 19 -12.56 21.76 -18.63
N ALA A 20 -11.78 22.72 -18.13
CA ALA A 20 -10.46 22.47 -17.55
C ALA A 20 -10.55 21.98 -16.09
N ALA A 21 -11.62 21.24 -15.78
CA ALA A 21 -11.75 20.53 -14.52
C ALA A 21 -10.62 19.49 -14.46
N PHE A 22 -9.63 19.79 -13.62
CA PHE A 22 -8.54 18.90 -13.28
C PHE A 22 -9.04 17.45 -13.16
N SER A 23 -8.60 16.59 -14.08
CA SER A 23 -8.91 15.15 -14.08
C SER A 23 -8.36 14.53 -12.81
N GLN A 24 -9.19 14.45 -11.77
CA GLN A 24 -8.77 13.94 -10.47
C GLN A 24 -8.83 12.41 -10.47
N VAL A 25 -7.67 11.78 -10.37
CA VAL A 25 -7.53 10.34 -10.16
C VAL A 25 -7.87 10.02 -8.70
N SER A 26 -8.86 9.17 -8.49
CA SER A 26 -9.22 8.66 -7.17
C SER A 26 -9.20 7.13 -7.14
N LEU A 27 -8.95 6.56 -5.97
CA LEU A 27 -8.97 5.12 -5.76
C LEU A 27 -10.34 4.71 -5.20
N SER A 28 -11.06 3.84 -5.90
CA SER A 28 -12.29 3.22 -5.38
C SER A 28 -12.12 1.72 -5.27
N ARG A 29 -11.99 1.23 -4.03
CA ARG A 29 -11.64 -0.16 -3.63
C ARG A 29 -10.41 -0.71 -4.35
N ASN A 30 -10.59 -1.18 -5.57
CA ASN A 30 -9.59 -1.88 -6.38
C ASN A 30 -9.51 -1.37 -7.83
N LYS A 31 -10.18 -0.25 -8.13
CA LYS A 31 -10.19 0.37 -9.45
C LYS A 31 -9.69 1.80 -9.35
N LEU A 32 -8.91 2.21 -10.34
CA LEU A 32 -8.49 3.58 -10.52
C LEU A 32 -9.63 4.31 -11.23
N ILE A 33 -10.15 5.38 -10.65
CA ILE A 33 -11.18 6.20 -11.30
C ILE A 33 -10.50 7.45 -11.84
N LYS A 34 -10.61 7.65 -13.14
CA LYS A 34 -10.21 8.88 -13.84
C LYS A 34 -11.43 9.38 -14.61
N ASP A 35 -11.84 10.62 -14.37
CA ASP A 35 -13.01 11.24 -15.03
C ASP A 35 -14.30 10.42 -14.94
N GLY A 36 -14.51 9.75 -13.80
CA GLY A 36 -15.68 8.89 -13.57
C GLY A 36 -15.62 7.50 -14.21
N GLN A 37 -14.60 7.19 -15.00
CA GLN A 37 -14.41 5.87 -15.62
C GLN A 37 -13.55 4.95 -14.74
N PRO A 38 -14.03 3.73 -14.43
CA PRO A 38 -13.29 2.80 -13.59
C PRO A 38 -12.30 1.94 -14.41
N TYR A 39 -11.01 2.23 -14.25
CA TYR A 39 -9.91 1.47 -14.85
C TYR A 39 -9.42 0.34 -13.96
N LYS A 40 -9.04 -0.78 -14.59
CA LYS A 40 -8.37 -1.88 -13.89
C LYS A 40 -6.96 -1.45 -13.48
N ALA A 41 -6.46 -2.01 -12.38
CA ALA A 41 -5.07 -1.82 -11.94
C ALA A 41 -4.02 -2.21 -13.02
N SER A 42 -4.39 -3.05 -13.99
CA SER A 42 -3.56 -3.38 -15.15
C SER A 42 -3.42 -2.22 -16.16
N GLN A 43 -4.43 -1.36 -16.28
CA GLN A 43 -4.47 -0.22 -17.20
C GLN A 43 -3.92 1.06 -16.58
N TYR A 44 -3.13 0.95 -15.51
CA TYR A 44 -2.55 2.11 -14.82
C TYR A 44 -1.75 3.04 -15.74
N LYS A 45 -1.19 2.53 -16.84
CA LYS A 45 -0.48 3.35 -17.86
C LYS A 45 -1.39 4.33 -18.60
N GLU A 46 -2.68 4.04 -18.70
CA GLU A 46 -3.68 4.92 -19.32
C GLU A 46 -4.17 5.98 -18.31
N VAL A 47 -4.11 5.65 -17.02
CA VAL A 47 -4.54 6.53 -15.93
C VAL A 47 -3.47 7.56 -15.59
N PHE A 48 -2.23 7.10 -15.40
CA PHE A 48 -1.10 7.93 -15.00
C PHE A 48 -0.33 8.42 -16.23
N GLN A 49 -0.38 9.73 -16.50
CA GLN A 49 0.34 10.38 -17.58
C GLN A 49 1.73 10.86 -17.13
N ASN A 50 1.94 11.10 -15.83
CA ASN A 50 3.23 11.50 -15.31
C ASN A 50 4.19 10.30 -15.14
N GLU A 51 5.41 10.40 -15.68
CA GLU A 51 6.44 9.36 -15.59
C GLU A 51 6.81 9.02 -14.13
N GLN A 52 6.82 10.03 -13.25
CA GLN A 52 7.09 9.84 -11.82
C GLN A 52 5.93 9.09 -11.13
N ALA A 53 4.68 9.40 -11.48
CA ALA A 53 3.51 8.69 -10.96
C ALA A 53 3.52 7.21 -11.39
N LEU A 54 3.90 6.93 -12.65
CA LEU A 54 4.09 5.57 -13.17
C LEU A 54 5.15 4.79 -12.40
N MET A 55 6.28 5.43 -12.07
CA MET A 55 7.33 4.81 -11.27
C MET A 55 6.84 4.44 -9.87
N TYR A 56 6.15 5.36 -9.17
CA TYR A 56 5.59 5.09 -7.86
C TYR A 56 4.53 3.98 -7.90
N TYR A 57 3.68 3.94 -8.92
CA TYR A 57 2.68 2.88 -9.07
C TYR A 57 3.31 1.50 -9.35
N LYS A 58 4.37 1.44 -10.16
CA LYS A 58 5.15 0.20 -10.35
C LYS A 58 5.72 -0.29 -9.02
N LYS A 59 6.30 0.60 -8.22
CA LYS A 59 6.84 0.28 -6.89
C LYS A 59 5.76 -0.19 -5.92
N TYR A 60 4.58 0.43 -5.95
CA TYR A 60 3.39 -0.03 -5.23
C TYR A 60 3.09 -1.49 -5.55
N ARG A 61 3.01 -1.85 -6.84
CA ARG A 61 2.70 -3.23 -7.26
C ARG A 61 3.72 -4.23 -6.78
N THR A 62 5.01 -3.96 -6.95
CA THR A 62 6.08 -4.87 -6.48
C THR A 62 6.02 -5.06 -4.98
N ASN A 63 5.92 -3.97 -4.21
CA ASN A 63 5.87 -4.05 -2.75
C ASN A 63 4.58 -4.74 -2.26
N ASN A 64 3.47 -4.55 -2.97
CA ASN A 64 2.21 -5.23 -2.67
C ASN A 64 2.33 -6.74 -2.90
N THR A 65 2.93 -7.16 -4.02
CA THR A 65 3.14 -8.58 -4.32
C THR A 65 4.04 -9.23 -3.27
N VAL A 66 5.17 -8.60 -2.92
CA VAL A 66 6.07 -9.10 -1.88
C VAL A 66 5.30 -9.21 -0.55
N SER A 67 4.59 -8.16 -0.15
CA SER A 67 3.80 -8.19 1.08
C SER A 67 2.76 -9.30 1.09
N GLN A 68 2.05 -9.52 -0.02
CA GLN A 68 1.06 -10.58 -0.14
C GLN A 68 1.68 -11.98 -0.05
N ILE A 69 2.81 -12.23 -0.72
CA ILE A 69 3.49 -13.53 -0.69
C ILE A 69 3.97 -13.82 0.74
N PHE A 70 4.73 -12.91 1.33
CA PHE A 70 5.29 -13.11 2.67
C PHE A 70 4.22 -13.10 3.76
N GLY A 71 3.18 -12.28 3.60
CA GLY A 71 2.03 -12.24 4.50
C GLY A 71 1.18 -13.51 4.42
N ALA A 72 0.94 -14.04 3.21
CA ALA A 72 0.18 -15.27 3.02
C ALA A 72 0.96 -16.50 3.50
N LEU A 73 2.24 -16.62 3.14
CA LEU A 73 3.09 -17.71 3.62
C LEU A 73 3.29 -17.62 5.14
N GLY A 74 3.59 -16.43 5.64
CA GLY A 74 3.77 -16.20 7.08
C GLY A 74 2.50 -16.47 7.87
N GLY A 75 1.37 -15.95 7.41
CA GLY A 75 0.05 -16.20 8.00
C GLY A 75 -0.37 -17.67 7.93
N GLY A 76 -0.07 -18.36 6.81
CA GLY A 76 -0.31 -19.80 6.66
C GLY A 76 0.53 -20.64 7.62
N CYS A 77 1.83 -20.36 7.74
CA CYS A 77 2.73 -21.01 8.69
C CYS A 77 2.30 -20.76 10.14
N MET A 78 1.95 -19.53 10.50
CA MET A 78 1.43 -19.23 11.84
C MET A 78 0.11 -19.94 12.10
N GLY A 79 -0.84 -19.88 11.18
CA GLY A 79 -2.14 -20.54 11.33
C GLY A 79 -2.01 -22.04 11.52
N TYR A 80 -1.22 -22.70 10.67
CA TYR A 80 -0.96 -24.13 10.78
C TYR A 80 -0.21 -24.50 12.07
N GLY A 81 0.83 -23.71 12.41
CA GLY A 81 1.61 -23.92 13.63
C GLY A 81 0.76 -23.75 14.90
N LEU A 82 -0.11 -22.75 14.95
CA LEU A 82 -1.05 -22.54 16.06
C LEU A 82 -2.02 -23.72 16.19
N VAL A 83 -2.56 -24.24 15.08
CA VAL A 83 -3.43 -25.44 15.11
C VAL A 83 -2.66 -26.63 15.67
N LYS A 84 -1.42 -26.90 15.21
CA LYS A 84 -0.60 -27.99 15.77
C LYS A 84 -0.26 -27.83 17.25
N VAL A 85 -0.06 -26.59 17.72
CA VAL A 85 0.17 -26.30 19.14
C VAL A 85 -1.08 -26.59 19.96
N LEU A 86 -2.26 -26.17 19.47
CA LEU A 86 -3.54 -26.36 20.15
C LEU A 86 -3.98 -27.83 20.17
N ASP A 87 -3.65 -28.60 19.14
CA ASP A 87 -3.95 -30.04 19.03
C ASP A 87 -3.02 -30.93 19.90
N GLY A 88 -2.08 -30.32 20.64
CA GLY A 88 -1.34 -30.98 21.72
C GLY A 88 -0.06 -31.71 21.31
N GLY A 89 0.44 -31.51 20.09
CA GLY A 89 1.65 -32.15 19.55
C GLY A 89 1.39 -33.62 19.20
N GLU A 90 1.64 -33.99 17.95
CA GLU A 90 1.43 -35.36 17.44
C GLU A 90 2.07 -36.40 18.38
N LYS A 91 1.24 -37.18 19.06
CA LYS A 91 1.70 -38.39 19.74
C LYS A 91 1.91 -39.43 18.64
N LEU A 92 3.17 -39.71 18.30
CA LEU A 92 3.45 -40.82 17.41
C LEU A 92 3.11 -42.09 18.18
N VAL A 93 2.15 -42.85 17.67
CA VAL A 93 1.83 -44.18 18.15
C VAL A 93 2.55 -45.14 17.21
N SER A 94 3.76 -45.55 17.57
CA SER A 94 4.37 -46.70 16.92
C SER A 94 3.75 -47.96 17.51
N VAL A 95 3.30 -48.85 16.62
CA VAL A 95 2.81 -50.17 17.01
C VAL A 95 3.90 -51.15 16.64
N ASP A 96 4.50 -51.78 17.65
CA ASP A 96 5.51 -52.82 17.44
C ASP A 96 4.86 -54.05 16.76
N GLN A 97 5.68 -54.93 16.17
CA GLN A 97 5.22 -56.14 15.48
C GLN A 97 4.35 -57.08 16.37
N TYR A 98 4.32 -56.84 17.68
CA TYR A 98 3.52 -57.56 18.67
C TYR A 98 2.23 -56.83 19.10
N GLY A 99 1.89 -55.70 18.46
CA GLY A 99 0.65 -54.95 18.74
C GLY A 99 0.70 -54.01 19.94
N VAL A 100 1.88 -53.75 20.52
CA VAL A 100 2.07 -52.83 21.65
C VAL A 100 2.27 -51.41 21.14
N ALA A 101 1.43 -50.49 21.62
CA ALA A 101 1.48 -49.08 21.25
C ALA A 101 2.49 -48.32 22.13
N HIS A 102 3.56 -47.79 21.52
CA HIS A 102 4.49 -46.86 22.14
C HIS A 102 4.10 -45.43 21.77
N THR A 103 3.84 -44.61 22.79
CA THR A 103 3.44 -43.20 22.60
C THR A 103 4.66 -42.31 22.76
N GLU A 104 5.25 -41.85 21.67
CA GLU A 104 6.32 -40.85 21.71
C GLU A 104 5.72 -39.45 21.63
N LYS A 105 6.09 -38.58 22.58
CA LYS A 105 5.79 -37.15 22.49
C LYS A 105 6.67 -36.55 21.40
N THR A 106 6.11 -36.28 20.22
CA THR A 106 6.79 -35.45 19.22
C THR A 106 7.10 -34.09 19.81
N LYS A 107 8.28 -33.57 19.49
CA LYS A 107 8.70 -32.22 19.86
C LYS A 107 7.64 -31.22 19.35
N ASN A 108 7.28 -30.22 20.14
CA ASN A 108 6.24 -29.26 19.74
C ASN A 108 6.72 -28.34 18.60
N GLU A 109 6.72 -28.85 17.38
CA GLU A 109 7.19 -28.20 16.16
C GLU A 109 6.27 -27.05 15.72
N GLY A 110 5.03 -27.00 16.21
CA GLY A 110 4.08 -25.94 15.89
C GLY A 110 4.60 -24.55 16.26
N TRP A 111 5.28 -24.41 17.41
CA TRP A 111 5.90 -23.14 17.80
C TRP A 111 7.05 -22.71 16.89
N SER A 112 7.80 -23.67 16.33
CA SER A 112 8.84 -23.36 15.33
C SER A 112 8.20 -22.79 14.06
N MET A 113 7.09 -23.39 13.61
CA MET A 113 6.35 -22.93 12.44
C MET A 113 5.67 -21.58 12.66
N VAL A 114 5.17 -21.32 13.88
CA VAL A 114 4.70 -19.99 14.30
C VAL A 114 5.85 -18.97 14.26
N GLY A 115 7.04 -19.32 14.78
CA GLY A 115 8.20 -18.45 14.75
C GLY A 115 8.64 -18.08 13.33
N ILE A 116 8.71 -19.06 12.43
CA ILE A 116 8.98 -18.83 11.00
C ILE A 116 7.90 -17.93 10.39
N GLY A 117 6.64 -18.24 10.65
CA GLY A 117 5.52 -17.49 10.11
C GLY A 117 5.50 -16.02 10.59
N ALA A 118 5.82 -15.78 11.87
CA ALA A 118 5.96 -14.45 12.43
C ALA A 118 7.10 -13.67 11.78
N GLY A 119 8.25 -14.32 11.51
CA GLY A 119 9.37 -13.72 10.79
C GLY A 119 9.00 -13.28 9.37
N LEU A 120 8.26 -14.13 8.64
CA LEU A 120 7.78 -13.80 7.28
C LEU A 120 6.79 -12.63 7.31
N VAL A 121 5.86 -12.60 8.26
CA VAL A 121 4.93 -11.46 8.41
C VAL A 121 5.67 -10.18 8.81
N ALA A 122 6.68 -10.27 9.68
CA ALA A 122 7.51 -9.13 10.04
C ALA A 122 8.19 -8.50 8.83
N ILE A 123 8.64 -9.31 7.85
CA ILE A 123 9.14 -8.83 6.56
C ILE A 123 8.00 -8.21 5.74
N ALA A 124 6.81 -8.80 5.71
CA ALA A 124 5.69 -8.29 4.91
C ALA A 124 5.20 -6.89 5.32
N ILE A 125 5.28 -6.52 6.61
CA ILE A 125 4.77 -5.26 7.17
C ILE A 125 5.41 -4.00 6.53
N PRO A 126 6.74 -3.81 6.53
CA PRO A 126 7.35 -2.61 5.95
C PRO A 126 7.06 -2.50 4.45
N PHE A 127 6.96 -3.63 3.72
CA PHE A 127 6.55 -3.63 2.31
C PHE A 127 5.08 -3.25 2.13
N ALA A 128 4.17 -3.70 3.01
CA ALA A 128 2.76 -3.29 2.99
C ALA A 128 2.62 -1.77 3.18
N ILE A 129 3.29 -1.23 4.20
CA ILE A 129 3.27 0.21 4.52
C ILE A 129 3.86 1.00 3.36
N SER A 130 5.01 0.57 2.85
CA SER A 130 5.68 1.21 1.71
C SER A 130 4.83 1.17 0.45
N SER A 131 4.15 0.04 0.19
CA SER A 131 3.22 -0.12 -0.92
C SER A 131 2.11 0.94 -0.85
N LYS A 132 1.41 1.04 0.28
CA LYS A 132 0.34 2.05 0.48
C LYS A 132 0.85 3.49 0.29
N LYS A 133 2.04 3.81 0.83
CA LYS A 133 2.68 5.12 0.63
C LYS A 133 2.95 5.42 -0.85
N ASN A 134 3.49 4.45 -1.60
CA ASN A 134 3.78 4.63 -3.03
C ASN A 134 2.51 4.78 -3.87
N LEU A 135 1.41 4.09 -3.51
CA LEU A 135 0.12 4.27 -4.17
C LEU A 135 -0.41 5.69 -4.00
N ASN A 136 -0.39 6.20 -2.77
CA ASN A 136 -0.83 7.56 -2.48
C ASN A 136 0.05 8.58 -3.22
N LYS A 137 1.38 8.42 -3.19
CA LYS A 137 2.31 9.27 -3.96
C LYS A 137 2.02 9.27 -5.45
N ALA A 138 1.71 8.12 -6.04
CA ALA A 138 1.34 8.04 -7.46
C ALA A 138 0.08 8.85 -7.77
N ILE A 139 -0.95 8.73 -6.93
CA ILE A 139 -2.21 9.46 -7.06
C ILE A 139 -2.02 10.97 -6.85
N ASP A 140 -1.27 11.36 -5.82
CA ASP A 140 -1.02 12.77 -5.49
C ASP A 140 -0.19 13.45 -6.59
N THR A 141 0.85 12.77 -7.09
CA THR A 141 1.70 13.26 -8.20
C THR A 141 0.89 13.49 -9.48
N GLU A 142 -0.05 12.59 -9.79
CA GLU A 142 -0.89 12.70 -10.99
C GLU A 142 -1.93 13.82 -10.86
N ASN A 143 -2.48 14.01 -9.68
CA ASN A 143 -3.48 15.04 -9.39
C ASN A 143 -2.90 16.46 -9.33
N GLY A 144 -1.60 16.64 -9.60
CA GLY A 144 -0.94 17.92 -9.46
C GLY A 144 -0.95 18.45 -8.01
N LYS A 145 -1.27 17.60 -7.03
CA LYS A 145 -0.96 17.89 -5.64
C LYS A 145 0.55 17.83 -5.57
N GLU A 146 1.16 19.00 -5.61
CA GLU A 146 2.58 19.18 -5.43
C GLU A 146 3.05 18.24 -4.31
N ILE A 147 3.78 17.18 -4.67
CA ILE A 147 4.83 16.66 -3.81
C ILE A 147 6.00 17.65 -3.92
N ALA A 148 5.71 18.95 -3.81
CA ALA A 148 6.73 19.91 -3.47
C ALA A 148 7.13 19.49 -2.08
N PHE A 149 8.37 19.00 -1.97
CA PHE A 149 9.14 19.19 -0.77
C PHE A 149 8.86 20.63 -0.31
N GLN A 150 8.03 20.79 0.72
CA GLN A 150 7.82 22.07 1.39
C GLN A 150 8.77 22.06 2.58
N PRO A 151 10.05 22.46 2.40
CA PRO A 151 10.93 22.69 3.53
C PRO A 151 10.33 23.86 4.27
N TYR A 152 9.57 23.59 5.32
CA TYR A 152 9.07 24.64 6.16
C TYR A 152 10.16 24.98 7.16
N PHE A 153 10.75 26.14 6.98
CA PHE A 153 11.76 26.66 7.89
C PHE A 153 11.05 27.15 9.15
N LYS A 154 11.17 26.41 10.25
CA LYS A 154 10.75 26.93 11.55
C LYS A 154 11.82 27.87 12.07
N LEU A 155 11.43 29.14 12.19
CA LEU A 155 12.13 30.12 13.01
C LEU A 155 11.52 30.04 14.39
N GLU A 156 12.18 29.34 15.31
CA GLU A 156 11.77 29.30 16.72
C GLU A 156 12.73 30.17 17.54
N ASN A 157 12.16 31.06 18.36
CA ASN A 157 12.92 31.92 19.26
C ASN A 157 13.23 31.14 20.54
N ALA A 158 14.43 30.55 20.60
CA ALA A 158 14.85 29.70 21.71
C ALA A 158 15.54 30.52 22.80
N GLY A 159 14.79 31.41 23.48
CA GLY A 159 15.15 32.09 24.74
C GLY A 159 16.32 33.10 24.71
N THR A 160 17.41 32.80 23.99
CA THR A 160 18.63 33.61 23.89
C THR A 160 19.29 33.49 22.50
N GLY A 161 18.56 33.01 21.48
CA GLY A 161 19.05 32.90 20.10
C GLY A 161 17.97 32.48 19.09
N LEU A 162 18.14 32.92 17.84
CA LEU A 162 17.31 32.50 16.71
C LEU A 162 17.80 31.12 16.24
N ALA A 163 16.96 30.10 16.36
CA ALA A 163 17.26 28.77 15.86
C ALA A 163 16.53 28.54 14.52
N LEU A 164 17.28 28.09 13.52
CA LEU A 164 16.76 27.68 12.22
C LEU A 164 16.75 26.16 12.17
N SER A 165 15.57 25.57 12.32
CA SER A 165 15.41 24.10 12.27
C SER A 165 15.17 23.67 10.83
N TYR A 166 16.00 22.72 10.36
CA TYR A 166 15.88 22.09 9.05
C TYR A 166 15.53 20.60 9.23
N ASN A 167 14.38 20.18 8.71
CA ASN A 167 13.97 18.77 8.67
C ASN A 167 13.88 18.31 7.21
N PHE A 168 14.54 17.19 6.91
CA PHE A 168 14.48 16.50 5.62
C PHE A 168 13.22 15.63 5.51
#